data_AF-Q7RSN5-F1
#
_entry.id   AF-Q7RSN5-F1
#
_cell.length_a   1.000
_cell.length_b   1.000
_cell.length_c   1.000
_cell.angle_alpha   90.00
_cell.angle_beta   90.00
_cell.angle_gamma   90.00
#
_symmetry.space_group_name_H-M   'P 1'
#
loop_
_entity.id
_entity.type
_entity.pdbx_description
1 polymer ?
#
loop_
_entity_poly.entity_id
_entity_poly.type
_entity_poly.pdbx_seq_one_letter_code
_entity_poly.pdbx_strand_id
1 'polypeptide(L)'
;MECISNIIILEKYPQCSITIKCLIIQNDGGCLSAALTCISLALVKAQIQMRDMIISITIEEKYYRSKYEMNTITLGICLNLRTVCFFHGFGSFFNNKTLAEVIGYAEGACRSLGCEIKNTLKKYITKDKAGNSTLPS
;
A
#
# COMPACT_ATOMS: atom_id res chain seq x y z
N MET A 1 -10.63 7.37 1.31
CA MET A 1 -9.16 7.15 1.37
C MET A 1 -8.44 8.42 0.91
N GLU A 2 -8.41 9.43 1.77
CA GLU A 2 -7.83 10.75 1.43
C GLU A 2 -6.32 10.71 1.20
N CYS A 3 -5.62 9.73 1.79
CA CYS A 3 -4.19 9.51 1.61
C CYS A 3 -3.77 9.36 0.13
N ILE A 4 -4.65 8.84 -0.73
CA ILE A 4 -4.36 8.65 -2.16
C ILE A 4 -4.29 9.99 -2.89
N SER A 5 -5.15 10.95 -2.55
CA SER A 5 -5.15 12.26 -3.20
C SER A 5 -3.83 13.01 -2.96
N ASN A 6 -3.24 12.86 -1.77
CA ASN A 6 -1.99 13.52 -1.39
C ASN A 6 -0.75 12.95 -2.10
N ILE A 7 -0.80 11.69 -2.55
CA ILE A 7 0.31 11.09 -3.31
C ILE A 7 0.24 11.39 -4.81
N ILE A 8 -0.93 11.72 -5.35
CA ILE A 8 -1.07 12.05 -6.78
C ILE A 8 -0.64 13.51 -7.00
N ILE A 9 0.09 13.76 -8.07
CA ILE A 9 0.44 15.12 -8.50
C ILE A 9 -0.74 15.71 -9.28
N LEU A 10 -1.80 16.09 -8.56
CA LEU A 10 -3.07 16.57 -9.13
C LEU A 10 -2.90 17.80 -10.02
N GLU A 11 -1.86 18.60 -9.80
CA GLU A 11 -1.54 19.79 -10.60
C GLU A 11 -1.25 19.43 -12.07
N LYS A 12 -0.87 18.19 -12.36
CA LYS A 12 -0.66 17.70 -13.74
C LYS A 12 -1.95 17.27 -14.44
N TYR A 13 -3.07 17.28 -13.73
CA TYR A 13 -4.37 16.81 -14.23
C TYR A 13 -5.48 17.87 -13.98
N PRO A 14 -5.29 19.13 -14.44
CA PRO A 14 -6.31 20.16 -14.27
C PRO A 14 -7.60 19.78 -15.00
N GLN A 15 -8.75 20.05 -14.39
CA GLN A 15 -10.08 19.76 -14.95
C GLN A 15 -10.34 18.28 -15.29
N CYS A 16 -9.50 17.36 -14.81
CA CYS A 16 -9.68 15.93 -14.96
C CYS A 16 -10.33 15.31 -13.72
N SER A 17 -10.98 14.17 -13.90
CA SER A 17 -11.41 13.31 -12.79
C SER A 17 -10.67 11.99 -12.85
N ILE A 18 -10.06 11.59 -11.73
CA ILE A 18 -9.40 10.29 -11.57
C ILE A 18 -10.33 9.43 -10.73
N THR A 19 -10.99 8.46 -11.36
CA THR A 19 -11.89 7.53 -10.67
C THR A 19 -11.17 6.20 -10.41
N ILE A 20 -11.01 5.86 -9.13
CA ILE A 20 -10.38 4.61 -8.71
C ILE A 20 -11.49 3.64 -8.29
N LYS A 21 -11.52 2.46 -8.91
CA LYS A 21 -12.45 1.38 -8.58
C LYS A 21 -11.65 0.18 -8.07
N CYS A 22 -11.99 -0.31 -6.89
CA CYS A 22 -11.39 -1.49 -6.29
C CYS A 22 -12.49 -2.54 -6.08
N LEU A 23 -12.26 -3.75 -6.60
CA LEU A 23 -13.15 -4.88 -6.41
C LEU A 23 -12.42 -5.94 -5.58
N ILE A 24 -12.98 -6.30 -4.43
CA ILE A 24 -12.48 -7.38 -3.59
C ILE A 24 -13.21 -8.66 -4.00
N ILE A 25 -12.48 -9.56 -4.65
CA ILE A 25 -13.03 -10.85 -5.12
C ILE A 25 -13.08 -11.87 -3.97
N GLN A 26 -12.04 -11.89 -3.14
CA GLN A 26 -11.91 -12.73 -1.97
C GLN A 26 -11.24 -11.93 -0.85
N ASN A 27 -11.68 -12.15 0.40
CA ASN A 27 -11.12 -11.52 1.58
C ASN A 27 -10.78 -12.60 2.62
N ASP A 28 -9.48 -12.79 2.87
CA ASP A 28 -8.91 -13.68 3.88
C ASP A 28 -8.23 -12.91 5.03
N GLY A 29 -8.39 -11.58 5.07
CA GLY A 29 -7.74 -10.69 6.04
C GLY A 29 -7.00 -9.55 5.35
N GLY A 30 -6.73 -8.45 6.06
CA GLY A 30 -5.91 -7.35 5.57
C GLY A 30 -6.36 -6.70 4.25
N CYS A 31 -7.66 -6.78 3.92
CA CYS A 31 -8.20 -6.30 2.64
C CYS A 31 -7.93 -4.81 2.38
N LEU A 32 -7.92 -3.99 3.44
CA LEU A 32 -7.62 -2.57 3.36
C LEU A 32 -6.17 -2.30 2.92
N SER A 33 -5.20 -3.02 3.50
CA SER A 33 -3.79 -2.92 3.10
C SER A 33 -3.54 -3.41 1.67
N ALA A 34 -4.20 -4.52 1.30
CA ALA A 34 -4.13 -5.05 -0.05
C ALA A 34 -4.72 -4.06 -1.06
N ALA A 35 -5.86 -3.44 -0.74
CA ALA A 35 -6.49 -2.42 -1.57
C ALA A 35 -5.58 -1.19 -1.78
N LEU A 36 -4.98 -0.64 -0.71
CA LEU A 36 -4.06 0.50 -0.81
C LEU A 36 -2.87 0.21 -1.73
N THR A 37 -2.23 -0.94 -1.53
CA THR A 37 -1.08 -1.36 -2.35
C THR A 37 -1.50 -1.60 -3.81
N CYS A 38 -2.65 -2.24 -4.02
CA CYS A 38 -3.22 -2.50 -5.34
C CYS A 38 -3.55 -1.19 -6.09
N ILE A 39 -4.13 -0.21 -5.39
CA ILE A 39 -4.40 1.11 -5.96
C ILE A 39 -3.09 1.77 -6.40
N SER A 40 -2.04 1.75 -5.58
CA SER A 40 -0.75 2.31 -5.96
C SER A 40 -0.19 1.63 -7.23
N LEU A 41 -0.29 0.31 -7.33
CA LEU A 41 0.09 -0.42 -8.53
C LEU A 41 -0.76 -0.08 -9.76
N ALA A 42 -2.07 0.09 -9.59
CA ALA A 42 -2.98 0.49 -10.66
C ALA A 42 -2.64 1.88 -11.19
N LEU A 43 -2.30 2.82 -10.31
CA LEU A 43 -1.86 4.16 -10.68
C LEU A 43 -0.52 4.12 -11.43
N VAL A 44 0.45 3.28 -11.00
CA VAL A 44 1.70 3.04 -11.75
C VAL A 44 1.38 2.51 -13.14
N LYS A 45 0.51 1.51 -13.26
CA LYS A 45 0.12 0.90 -14.55
C LYS A 45 -0.59 1.91 -15.47
N ALA A 46 -1.43 2.78 -14.91
CA ALA A 46 -2.11 3.85 -15.64
C ALA A 46 -1.19 5.05 -15.97
N GLN A 47 0.09 4.99 -15.58
CA GLN A 47 1.07 6.08 -15.74
C GLN A 47 0.60 7.40 -15.11
N ILE A 48 -0.19 7.32 -14.04
CA ILE A 48 -0.58 8.48 -13.25
C ILE A 48 0.61 8.89 -12.40
N GLN A 49 0.99 10.16 -12.47
CA GLN A 49 2.16 10.67 -11.79
C GLN A 49 1.89 10.81 -10.30
N MET A 50 2.67 10.07 -9.52
CA MET A 50 2.60 10.05 -8.06
C MET A 50 3.93 10.50 -7.47
N ARG A 51 3.87 11.14 -6.30
CA ARG A 51 5.04 11.52 -5.48
C ARG A 51 5.78 10.28 -4.98
N ASP A 52 5.03 9.26 -4.59
CA ASP A 52 5.58 7.99 -4.10
C ASP A 52 4.57 6.84 -4.27
N MET A 53 5.06 5.60 -4.15
CA MET A 53 4.21 4.42 -4.03
C MET A 53 3.77 4.21 -2.59
N ILE A 54 2.50 3.85 -2.41
CA ILE A 54 1.97 3.43 -1.11
C ILE A 54 2.12 1.92 -0.99
N ILE A 55 2.76 1.47 0.08
CA ILE A 55 2.74 0.08 0.52
C ILE A 55 2.06 0.03 1.87
N SER A 56 1.13 -0.90 2.04
CA SER A 56 0.39 -1.04 3.28
C SER A 56 0.34 -2.48 3.75
N ILE A 57 0.35 -2.65 5.07
CA ILE A 57 0.25 -3.94 5.76
C ILE A 57 -0.72 -3.80 6.93
N THR A 58 -1.44 -4.88 7.19
CA THR A 58 -2.26 -5.04 8.39
C THR A 58 -1.60 -6.05 9.32
N ILE A 59 -1.45 -5.69 10.58
CA ILE A 59 -0.96 -6.54 11.67
C ILE A 59 -2.11 -6.79 12.63
N GLU A 60 -2.23 -8.04 13.07
CA GLU A 60 -3.19 -8.46 14.08
C GLU A 60 -2.43 -8.95 15.31
N GLU A 61 -2.70 -8.33 16.46
CA GLU A 61 -2.14 -8.71 17.76
C GLU A 61 -3.22 -9.47 18.55
N LYS A 62 -2.90 -10.73 18.90
CA LYS A 62 -3.78 -11.59 19.72
C LYS A 62 -3.45 -11.40 21.19
N TYR A 63 -4.38 -10.81 21.95
CA TYR A 63 -4.23 -10.68 23.40
C TYR A 63 -4.82 -11.89 24.12
N TYR A 64 -3.98 -12.71 24.78
CA TYR A 64 -4.38 -13.96 25.42
C TYR A 64 -5.41 -13.81 26.58
N ARG A 65 -5.66 -12.59 27.05
CA ARG A 65 -6.46 -12.32 28.25
C ARG A 65 -7.97 -12.19 27.97
N SER A 66 -8.38 -11.93 26.74
CA SER A 66 -9.77 -12.00 26.31
C SER A 66 -9.83 -12.82 25.02
N LYS A 67 -10.58 -13.91 25.04
CA LYS A 67 -10.61 -14.91 23.96
C LYS A 67 -11.23 -14.38 22.63
N TYR A 68 -11.60 -13.10 22.57
CA TYR A 68 -12.45 -12.53 21.51
C TYR A 68 -12.08 -11.11 21.05
N GLU A 69 -11.14 -10.39 21.69
CA GLU A 69 -10.75 -9.06 21.22
C GLU A 69 -9.38 -9.10 20.54
N MET A 70 -9.38 -8.86 19.24
CA MET A 70 -8.16 -8.71 18.44
C MET A 70 -7.89 -7.23 18.21
N ASN A 71 -6.64 -6.83 18.44
CA ASN A 71 -6.18 -5.53 18.00
C ASN A 71 -5.70 -5.66 16.56
N THR A 72 -6.14 -4.75 15.70
CA THR A 72 -5.73 -4.70 14.31
C THR A 72 -5.16 -3.32 14.00
N ILE A 73 -3.97 -3.28 13.40
CA ILE A 73 -3.34 -2.05 12.92
C ILE A 73 -3.08 -2.21 11.43
N THR A 74 -3.65 -1.34 10.61
CA THR A 74 -3.30 -1.16 9.21
C THR A 74 -2.43 0.09 9.07
N LEU A 75 -1.20 -0.10 8.63
CA LEU A 75 -0.25 0.98 8.35
C LEU A 75 0.00 1.05 6.84
N GLY A 76 0.04 2.26 6.28
CA GLY A 76 0.47 2.53 4.91
C GLY A 76 1.59 3.56 4.89
N ILE A 77 2.68 3.27 4.17
CA ILE A 77 3.84 4.14 4.04
C ILE A 77 4.08 4.55 2.58
N CYS A 78 4.60 5.75 2.41
CA CYS A 78 5.28 6.18 1.19
C CYS A 78 6.65 5.50 1.15
N LEU A 79 6.85 4.58 0.20
CA LEU A 79 7.97 3.64 0.23
C LEU A 79 9.36 4.28 0.11
N ASN A 80 9.50 5.36 -0.65
CA ASN A 80 10.76 6.09 -0.80
C ASN A 80 10.92 7.20 0.26
N LEU A 81 9.85 7.92 0.55
CA LEU A 81 9.85 9.02 1.53
C LEU A 81 9.95 8.51 2.97
N ARG A 82 9.62 7.23 3.20
CA ARG A 82 9.59 6.58 4.52
C ARG A 82 8.67 7.31 5.51
N THR A 83 7.61 7.90 5.00
CA THR A 83 6.58 8.59 5.79
C THR A 83 5.31 7.76 5.84
N VAL A 84 4.63 7.78 7.00
CA VAL A 84 3.30 7.18 7.14
C VAL A 84 2.29 8.07 6.41
N CYS A 85 1.53 7.48 5.50
CA CYS A 85 0.44 8.15 4.78
C CYS A 85 -0.94 7.62 5.16
N PHE A 86 -0.99 6.48 5.84
CA PHE A 86 -2.23 5.88 6.32
C PHE A 86 -1.98 5.15 7.64
N PHE A 87 -2.84 5.38 8.63
CA PHE A 87 -2.83 4.66 9.89
C PHE A 87 -4.26 4.43 10.34
N HIS A 88 -4.62 3.18 10.53
CA HIS A 88 -5.91 2.79 11.06
C HIS A 88 -5.71 1.71 12.12
N GLY A 89 -6.11 2.01 13.36
CA GLY A 89 -6.09 1.07 14.47
C GLY A 89 -7.53 0.77 14.91
N PHE A 90 -7.82 -0.49 15.17
CA PHE A 90 -9.06 -0.96 15.76
C PHE A 90 -8.73 -1.94 16.89
N GLY A 91 -9.44 -1.84 18.02
CA GLY A 91 -9.21 -2.68 19.20
C GLY A 91 -9.10 -1.87 20.48
N SER A 92 -9.18 -2.58 21.61
CA SER A 92 -9.39 -1.99 22.94
C SER A 92 -8.10 -1.91 23.78
N PHE A 93 -6.99 -2.52 23.32
CA PHE A 93 -5.84 -2.79 24.16
C PHE A 93 -4.49 -2.45 23.50
N PHE A 94 -4.22 -1.18 23.20
CA PHE A 94 -2.87 -0.74 22.85
C PHE A 94 -2.16 -0.18 24.08
N ASN A 95 -1.11 -0.85 24.57
CA ASN A 95 -0.16 -0.24 25.49
C ASN A 95 0.83 0.62 24.67
N ASN A 96 1.21 1.82 25.13
CA ASN A 96 2.18 2.68 24.46
C ASN A 96 3.47 1.96 24.05
N LYS A 97 3.95 1.02 24.87
CA LYS A 97 5.15 0.21 24.55
C LYS A 97 4.90 -0.75 23.37
N THR A 98 3.75 -1.43 23.37
CA THR A 98 3.41 -2.39 22.30
C THR A 98 3.06 -1.67 21.01
N LEU A 99 2.46 -0.48 21.06
CA LEU A 99 2.11 0.28 19.86
C LEU A 99 3.34 0.72 19.06
N ALA A 100 4.37 1.24 19.73
CA ALA A 100 5.61 1.65 19.06
C ALA A 100 6.33 0.44 18.40
N GLU A 101 6.36 -0.70 19.10
CA GLU A 101 6.91 -1.94 18.58
C GLU A 101 6.12 -2.45 17.36
N VAL A 102 4.79 -2.49 17.44
CA VAL A 102 3.92 -2.93 16.35
C VAL A 102 4.03 -2.01 15.13
N ILE A 103 4.11 -0.70 15.32
CA ILE A 103 4.37 0.24 14.21
C ILE A 103 5.74 -0.04 13.59
N GLY A 104 6.78 -0.26 14.40
CA GLY A 104 8.11 -0.63 13.91
C GLY A 104 8.09 -1.92 13.06
N TYR A 105 7.35 -2.94 13.50
CA TYR A 105 7.14 -4.15 12.72
C TYR A 105 6.39 -3.88 11.42
N ALA A 106 5.32 -3.09 11.46
CA ALA A 106 4.53 -2.74 10.28
C ALA A 106 5.36 -1.96 9.25
N GLU A 107 6.19 -1.00 9.70
CA GLU A 107 7.09 -0.26 8.82
C GLU A 107 8.14 -1.18 8.18
N GLY A 108 8.78 -2.04 8.98
CA GLY A 108 9.76 -3.01 8.50
C GLY A 108 9.16 -3.95 7.46
N ALA A 109 7.97 -4.47 7.74
CA ALA A 109 7.25 -5.33 6.82
C ALA A 109 6.86 -4.59 5.53
N CYS A 110 6.37 -3.34 5.62
CA CYS A 110 6.04 -2.53 4.45
C CYS A 110 7.26 -2.29 3.56
N ARG A 111 8.45 -2.07 4.16
CA ARG A 111 9.69 -1.92 3.41
C ARG A 111 10.07 -3.21 2.68
N SER A 112 9.98 -4.36 3.34
CA SER A 112 10.28 -5.65 2.74
C SER A 112 9.37 -5.93 1.53
N LEU A 113 8.04 -5.80 1.75
CA LEU A 113 7.03 -5.97 0.70
C LEU A 113 7.26 -4.97 -0.45
N GLY A 114 7.55 -3.72 -0.13
CA GLY A 114 7.82 -2.69 -1.11
C GLY A 114 9.06 -2.97 -1.97
N CYS A 115 10.12 -3.54 -1.40
CA CYS A 115 11.29 -3.98 -2.15
C CYS A 115 10.96 -5.08 -3.16
N GLU A 116 10.19 -6.09 -2.75
CA GLU A 116 9.75 -7.17 -3.64
C GLU A 116 8.86 -6.67 -4.78
N ILE A 117 7.90 -5.81 -4.47
CA ILE A 117 7.03 -5.16 -5.46
C ILE A 117 7.85 -4.34 -6.45
N LYS A 118 8.77 -3.50 -5.98
CA LYS A 118 9.67 -2.70 -6.85
C LYS A 118 10.50 -3.59 -7.77
N ASN A 119 11.05 -4.69 -7.24
CA ASN A 119 11.84 -5.63 -8.03
C ASN A 119 10.99 -6.30 -9.11
N THR A 120 9.75 -6.66 -8.78
CA THR A 120 8.80 -7.25 -9.72
C THR A 120 8.38 -6.25 -10.81
N LEU A 121 8.07 -5.01 -10.44
CA LEU A 121 7.75 -3.94 -11.39
C LEU A 121 8.90 -3.66 -12.36
N LYS A 122 10.14 -3.59 -11.87
CA LYS A 122 11.32 -3.41 -12.73
C LYS A 122 11.41 -4.52 -13.78
N LYS A 123 11.28 -5.79 -13.35
CA LYS A 123 11.28 -6.95 -14.26
C LYS A 123 10.16 -6.87 -15.30
N TYR A 124 8.96 -6.47 -14.89
CA TYR A 124 7.82 -6.30 -15.77
C TYR A 124 8.07 -5.22 -16.83
N ILE A 125 8.52 -4.04 -16.42
CA ILE A 125 8.81 -2.91 -17.32
C ILE A 125 9.93 -3.27 -18.32
N THR A 126 10.97 -3.98 -17.88
CA THR A 126 12.04 -4.42 -18.79
C THR A 126 11.53 -5.43 -19.83
N LYS A 127 10.66 -6.37 -19.44
CA LYS A 127 10.05 -7.33 -20.38
C LYS A 127 9.14 -6.65 -21.39
N ASP A 128 8.31 -5.70 -20.95
CA ASP A 128 7.41 -4.93 -21.81
C ASP A 128 8.18 -4.19 -22.92
N LYS A 129 9.31 -3.57 -22.57
CA LYS A 129 10.20 -2.91 -23.53
C LYS A 129 10.85 -3.89 -24.53
N ALA A 130 11.19 -5.10 -24.11
CA ALA A 130 11.80 -6.12 -24.97
C ALA A 130 10.78 -6.76 -25.94
N GLY A 131 9.49 -6.79 -25.59
CA GLY A 131 8.43 -7.27 -26.47
C GLY A 131 8.13 -6.29 -27.61
N ASN A 132 8.17 -4.99 -27.35
CA ASN A 132 7.86 -3.95 -28.33
C ASN A 132 8.95 -3.69 -29.40
N SER A 133 10.12 -4.34 -29.31
CA SER A 133 11.19 -4.22 -30.31
C SER A 133 11.13 -5.26 -31.43
N THR A 134 10.02 -5.99 -31.61
CA THR A 134 9.90 -7.10 -32.59
C THR A 134 8.76 -6.98 -33.61
N LEU A 135 8.22 -5.78 -33.86
CA LEU A 135 7.34 -5.55 -35.02
C LEU A 135 8.17 -4.99 -36.20
N PRO A 136 8.50 -5.79 -37.23
CA PRO A 136 9.04 -5.25 -38.47
C PRO A 136 7.95 -4.46 -39.21
N SER A 137 8.36 -3.32 -39.75
CA SER A 137 7.65 -2.46 -40.72
C SER A 137 7.41 -3.17 -42.05
#